data_AF-A0A179H6A8-F1
#
_entry.id   AF-A0A179H6A8-F1
#
_cell.length_a   1.000
_cell.length_b   1.000
_cell.length_c   1.000
_cell.angle_alpha   90.00
_cell.angle_beta   90.00
_cell.angle_gamma   90.00
#
_symmetry.space_group_name_H-M   'P 1'
#
loop_
_entity.id
_entity.type
_entity.pdbx_description
1 polymer ?
#
loop_
_entity_poly.entity_id
_entity_poly.type
_entity_poly.pdbx_seq_one_letter_code
_entity_poly.pdbx_strand_id
1 'polypeptide(L)'
;MLRKAALPPFIHPLLFSWAEAGIGPSHKALLNCVGLVDLFKSRTGPDRNVVWKLIKLEQERILTSHTEFDRWELLASFQALLVYCLLRLQEAPVGNDGFDSGLLTTVNVVFNELSTRVGGILKMKLPDDPDVTWKDWIYNESRRRTVLVFQVINIMVEWSTAASAYATCGLVIIPLATSATLWNAKNPDTWREEFAPRCEERSLMGVSQTGVLTKLLLGESGITLHSVEWEEWTAEVGDIGTLVMMVGALL
;
A
#
# COMPACT_ATOMS: atom_id res chain seq x y z
N MET A 1 -26.27 0.79 -11.92
CA MET A 1 -25.46 1.12 -10.72
C MET A 1 -24.46 -0.02 -10.52
N LEU A 2 -23.26 0.11 -11.10
CA LEU A 2 -22.22 -0.92 -11.01
C LEU A 2 -21.77 -1.03 -9.56
N ARG A 3 -21.87 -2.23 -8.97
CA ARG A 3 -21.20 -2.56 -7.72
C ARG A 3 -19.71 -2.34 -7.97
N LYS A 4 -19.14 -1.22 -7.48
CA LYS A 4 -17.68 -1.08 -7.30
C LYS A 4 -17.27 -2.31 -6.49
N ALA A 5 -16.61 -3.29 -7.12
CA ALA A 5 -15.93 -4.32 -6.37
C ALA A 5 -15.05 -3.57 -5.37
N ALA A 6 -15.15 -3.90 -4.08
CA ALA A 6 -14.42 -3.18 -3.05
C ALA A 6 -12.94 -3.12 -3.45
N LEU A 7 -12.41 -1.90 -3.58
CA LEU A 7 -11.00 -1.71 -3.88
C LEU A 7 -10.16 -2.38 -2.77
N PRO A 8 -8.99 -2.94 -3.09
CA PRO A 8 -8.09 -3.48 -2.07
C PRO A 8 -7.84 -2.47 -0.94
N PRO A 9 -7.61 -2.92 0.31
CA PRO A 9 -7.59 -2.07 1.50
C PRO A 9 -6.40 -1.10 1.59
N PHE A 10 -5.55 -1.07 0.56
CA PHE A 10 -4.42 -0.16 0.38
C PHE A 10 -4.65 0.91 -0.70
N ILE A 11 -5.82 0.91 -1.36
CA ILE A 11 -6.23 1.92 -2.36
C ILE A 11 -7.41 2.70 -1.79
N HIS A 12 -7.22 4.00 -1.55
CA HIS A 12 -8.28 4.84 -1.01
C HIS A 12 -9.38 5.11 -2.05
N PRO A 13 -10.68 4.97 -1.71
CA PRO A 13 -11.78 5.22 -2.65
C PRO A 13 -11.78 6.61 -3.28
N LEU A 14 -11.41 7.66 -2.52
CA LEU A 14 -11.29 9.02 -3.06
C LEU A 14 -10.21 9.16 -4.14
N LEU A 15 -9.08 8.44 -4.07
CA LEU A 15 -8.05 8.52 -5.12
C LEU A 15 -8.60 8.03 -6.45
N PHE A 16 -9.32 6.90 -6.41
CA PHE A 16 -9.99 6.38 -7.58
C PHE A 16 -11.08 7.33 -8.08
N SER A 17 -11.91 7.88 -7.18
CA SER A 17 -12.95 8.84 -7.56
C SER A 17 -12.40 10.12 -8.19
N TRP A 18 -11.26 10.63 -7.69
CA TRP A 18 -10.59 11.79 -8.27
C TRP A 18 -10.03 11.48 -9.64
N ALA A 19 -9.43 10.29 -9.81
CA ALA A 19 -8.96 9.81 -11.10
C ALA A 19 -10.08 9.71 -12.13
N GLU A 20 -11.21 9.09 -11.78
CA GLU A 20 -12.39 8.95 -12.66
C GLU A 20 -12.95 10.31 -13.08
N ALA A 21 -12.97 11.28 -12.16
CA ALA A 21 -13.48 12.62 -12.42
C ALA A 21 -12.46 13.53 -13.13
N GLY A 22 -11.23 13.07 -13.38
CA GLY A 22 -10.15 13.91 -13.92
C GLY A 22 -9.74 15.05 -12.99
N ILE A 23 -9.95 14.90 -11.67
CA ILE A 23 -9.67 15.93 -10.68
C ILE A 23 -8.26 15.73 -10.12
N GLY A 24 -7.38 16.69 -10.39
CA GLY A 24 -6.04 16.71 -9.81
C GLY A 24 -5.03 15.82 -10.55
N PRO A 25 -4.05 15.26 -9.83
CA PRO A 25 -2.95 14.49 -10.42
C PRO A 25 -3.40 13.23 -11.16
N SER A 26 -2.61 12.82 -12.14
CA SER A 26 -2.86 11.58 -12.90
C SER A 26 -2.80 10.35 -11.98
N HIS A 27 -3.73 9.42 -12.20
CA HIS A 27 -3.73 8.09 -11.61
C HIS A 27 -4.09 7.04 -12.68
N LYS A 28 -3.48 7.19 -13.86
CA LYS A 28 -3.77 6.41 -15.06
C LYS A 28 -3.51 4.92 -14.84
N ALA A 29 -2.41 4.56 -14.19
CA ALA A 29 -2.10 3.18 -13.85
C ALA A 29 -3.19 2.53 -12.99
N LEU A 30 -3.80 3.28 -12.05
CA LEU A 30 -4.88 2.78 -11.22
C LEU A 30 -6.18 2.56 -12.03
N LEU A 31 -6.53 3.51 -12.91
CA LEU A 31 -7.70 3.36 -13.79
C LEU A 31 -7.54 2.16 -14.73
N ASN A 32 -6.35 2.01 -15.33
CA ASN A 32 -6.02 0.85 -16.17
C ASN A 32 -6.11 -0.45 -15.37
N CYS A 33 -5.57 -0.47 -14.15
CA CYS A 33 -5.61 -1.63 -13.26
C CYS A 33 -7.05 -2.07 -12.96
N VAL A 34 -7.94 -1.15 -12.60
CA VAL A 34 -9.35 -1.48 -12.33
C VAL A 34 -10.03 -2.06 -13.57
N GLY A 35 -9.82 -1.46 -14.75
CA GLY A 35 -10.35 -2.00 -16.01
C GLY A 35 -9.82 -3.39 -16.33
N LEU A 36 -8.54 -3.65 -16.09
CA LEU A 36 -7.92 -4.97 -16.30
C LEU A 36 -8.41 -6.01 -15.29
N VAL A 37 -8.63 -5.63 -14.03
CA VAL A 37 -9.20 -6.50 -12.99
C VAL A 37 -10.65 -6.87 -13.32
N ASP A 38 -11.46 -5.91 -13.78
CA ASP A 38 -12.84 -6.17 -14.20
C ASP A 38 -12.90 -7.07 -15.43
N LEU A 39 -11.99 -6.86 -16.38
CA LEU A 39 -11.82 -7.77 -17.52
C LEU A 39 -11.37 -9.16 -17.04
N PHE A 40 -10.45 -9.25 -16.09
CA PHE A 40 -9.99 -10.53 -15.54
C PHE A 40 -11.13 -11.32 -14.88
N LYS A 41 -11.95 -10.64 -14.06
CA LYS A 41 -13.11 -11.23 -13.36
C LYS A 41 -14.22 -11.68 -14.31
N SER A 42 -14.43 -10.96 -15.41
CA SER A 42 -15.48 -11.27 -16.40
C SER A 42 -15.11 -12.39 -17.38
N ARG A 43 -13.83 -12.77 -17.46
CA ARG A 43 -13.32 -13.83 -18.35
C ARG A 43 -13.11 -15.16 -17.64
N THR A 44 -13.18 -16.25 -18.40
CA THR A 44 -12.94 -17.62 -17.91
C THR A 44 -12.01 -18.37 -18.87
N GLY A 45 -11.21 -19.30 -18.32
CA GLY A 45 -10.37 -20.21 -19.11
C GLY A 45 -9.38 -19.49 -20.05
N PRO A 46 -9.27 -19.91 -21.33
CA PRO A 46 -8.27 -19.39 -22.28
C PRO A 46 -8.29 -17.87 -22.49
N ASP A 47 -9.44 -17.22 -22.29
CA ASP A 47 -9.59 -15.77 -22.44
C ASP A 47 -8.78 -14.98 -21.40
N ARG A 48 -8.47 -15.57 -20.24
CA ARG A 48 -7.65 -14.91 -19.21
C ARG A 48 -6.20 -14.71 -19.64
N ASN A 49 -5.68 -15.56 -20.54
CA ASN A 49 -4.35 -15.37 -21.10
C ASN A 49 -4.24 -14.07 -21.91
N VAL A 50 -5.33 -13.63 -22.55
CA VAL A 50 -5.36 -12.32 -23.22
C VAL A 50 -5.25 -11.20 -22.19
N VAL A 51 -5.95 -11.33 -21.05
CA VAL A 51 -5.87 -10.34 -19.97
C VAL A 51 -4.47 -10.27 -19.37
N TRP A 52 -3.79 -11.42 -19.19
CA TRP A 52 -2.40 -11.45 -18.75
C TRP A 52 -1.44 -10.75 -19.70
N LYS A 53 -1.66 -10.85 -21.02
CA LYS A 53 -0.89 -10.07 -22.01
C LYS A 53 -1.13 -8.58 -21.87
N LEU A 54 -2.37 -8.15 -21.61
CA LEU A 54 -2.69 -6.75 -21.38
C LEU A 54 -2.08 -6.22 -20.06
N ILE A 55 -2.09 -7.02 -19.00
CA ILE A 55 -1.42 -6.71 -17.73
C ILE A 55 0.09 -6.56 -17.95
N LYS A 56 0.71 -7.46 -18.75
CA LYS A 56 2.13 -7.34 -19.12
C LYS A 56 2.42 -6.06 -19.89
N LEU A 57 1.61 -5.71 -20.88
CA LEU A 57 1.78 -4.45 -21.62
C LEU A 57 1.66 -3.22 -20.71
N GLU A 58 0.72 -3.24 -19.76
CA GLU A 58 0.60 -2.14 -18.79
C GLU A 58 1.79 -2.08 -17.83
N GLN A 59 2.29 -3.24 -17.38
CA GLN A 59 3.52 -3.32 -16.58
C GLN A 59 4.73 -2.78 -17.35
N GLU A 60 4.89 -3.13 -18.63
CA GLU A 60 5.96 -2.62 -19.50
C GLU A 60 5.85 -1.10 -19.71
N ARG A 61 4.63 -0.57 -19.88
CA ARG A 61 4.38 0.88 -19.95
C ARG A 61 4.78 1.59 -18.65
N ILE A 62 4.44 1.01 -17.50
CA ILE A 62 4.85 1.56 -16.19
C ILE A 62 6.37 1.56 -16.10
N LEU A 63 7.02 0.45 -16.47
CA LEU A 63 8.48 0.33 -16.42
C LEU A 63 9.18 1.36 -17.32
N THR A 64 8.67 1.65 -18.51
CA THR A 64 9.31 2.60 -19.44
C THR A 64 9.08 4.05 -19.07
N SER A 65 7.92 4.39 -18.48
CA SER A 65 7.54 5.78 -18.21
C SER A 65 7.70 6.23 -16.74
N HIS A 66 8.10 5.35 -15.82
CA HIS A 66 8.13 5.67 -14.37
C HIS A 66 8.93 6.92 -13.99
N THR A 67 10.01 7.24 -14.72
CA THR A 67 10.85 8.42 -14.47
C THR A 67 10.12 9.74 -14.78
N GLU A 68 9.04 9.71 -15.55
CA GLU A 68 8.24 10.89 -15.90
C GLU A 68 7.06 11.08 -14.93
N PHE A 69 6.71 10.06 -14.14
CA PHE A 69 5.53 10.06 -13.30
C PHE A 69 5.69 10.95 -12.07
N ASP A 70 4.69 11.76 -11.76
CA ASP A 70 4.66 12.48 -10.48
C ASP A 70 4.47 11.52 -9.28
N ARG A 71 4.47 12.09 -8.06
CA ARG A 71 4.33 11.30 -6.83
C ARG A 71 3.03 10.50 -6.75
N TRP A 72 1.97 10.95 -7.42
CA TRP A 72 0.64 10.33 -7.41
C TRP A 72 0.55 9.19 -8.41
N GLU A 73 1.03 9.41 -9.64
CA GLU A 73 1.08 8.37 -10.66
C GLU A 73 2.07 7.25 -10.28
N LEU A 74 3.18 7.57 -9.59
CA LEU A 74 4.07 6.55 -9.02
C LEU A 74 3.37 5.70 -7.96
N LEU A 75 2.61 6.32 -7.06
CA LEU A 75 1.83 5.58 -6.04
C LEU A 75 0.75 4.73 -6.72
N ALA A 76 0.02 5.28 -7.69
CA ALA A 76 -0.99 4.55 -8.46
C ALA A 76 -0.37 3.36 -9.22
N SER A 77 0.82 3.55 -9.81
CA SER A 77 1.58 2.50 -10.48
C SER A 77 2.01 1.41 -9.50
N PHE A 78 2.51 1.78 -8.33
CA PHE A 78 2.90 0.81 -7.32
C PHE A 78 1.69 -0.01 -6.83
N GLN A 79 0.57 0.67 -6.55
CA GLN A 79 -0.69 0.01 -6.19
C GLN A 79 -1.17 -0.96 -7.28
N ALA A 80 -1.16 -0.54 -8.54
CA ALA A 80 -1.54 -1.39 -9.68
C ALA A 80 -0.68 -2.65 -9.78
N LEU A 81 0.64 -2.50 -9.66
CA LEU A 81 1.59 -3.62 -9.68
C LEU A 81 1.34 -4.59 -8.52
N LEU A 82 1.06 -4.09 -7.30
CA LEU A 82 0.69 -4.95 -6.17
C LEU A 82 -0.64 -5.68 -6.39
N VAL A 83 -1.60 -5.07 -7.09
CA VAL A 83 -2.82 -5.78 -7.48
C VAL A 83 -2.52 -6.90 -8.47
N TYR A 84 -1.66 -6.66 -9.47
CA TYR A 84 -1.26 -7.71 -10.42
C TYR A 84 -0.50 -8.85 -9.73
N CYS A 85 0.34 -8.51 -8.76
CA CYS A 85 0.98 -9.44 -7.83
C CYS A 85 -0.05 -10.32 -7.10
N LEU A 86 -1.08 -9.72 -6.51
CA LEU A 86 -2.15 -10.45 -5.82
C LEU A 86 -2.97 -11.34 -6.78
N LEU A 87 -3.27 -10.85 -7.99
CA LEU A 87 -3.92 -11.68 -9.03
C LEU A 87 -3.03 -12.88 -9.41
N ARG A 88 -1.72 -12.66 -9.52
CA ARG A 88 -0.74 -13.69 -9.86
C ARG A 88 -0.65 -14.78 -8.79
N LEU A 89 -0.84 -14.43 -7.51
CA LEU A 89 -0.93 -15.41 -6.42
C LEU A 89 -2.19 -16.28 -6.49
N GLN A 90 -3.27 -15.76 -7.08
CA GLN A 90 -4.52 -16.51 -7.28
C GLN A 90 -4.47 -17.41 -8.52
N GLU A 91 -3.83 -16.94 -9.59
CA GLU A 91 -3.74 -17.65 -10.87
C GLU A 91 -2.40 -17.41 -11.55
N ALA A 92 -1.70 -18.49 -11.91
CA ALA A 92 -0.47 -18.41 -12.69
C ALA A 92 -0.79 -18.19 -14.18
N PRO A 93 -0.17 -17.21 -14.86
CA PRO A 93 -0.38 -16.98 -16.28
C PRO A 93 0.25 -18.12 -17.09
N VAL A 94 -0.56 -18.80 -17.91
CA VAL A 94 -0.08 -19.90 -18.75
C VAL A 94 0.60 -19.34 -20.01
N GLY A 95 1.84 -19.75 -20.27
CA GLY A 95 2.59 -19.37 -21.48
C GLY A 95 3.04 -17.90 -21.51
N ASN A 96 3.20 -17.28 -20.34
CA ASN A 96 3.72 -15.92 -20.21
C ASN A 96 5.11 -15.92 -19.57
N ASP A 97 6.08 -16.50 -20.29
CA ASP A 97 7.44 -16.64 -19.83
C ASP A 97 8.04 -15.27 -19.45
N GLY A 98 8.74 -15.24 -18.32
CA GLY A 98 9.37 -14.03 -17.78
C GLY A 98 8.42 -12.99 -17.17
N PHE A 99 7.10 -13.26 -17.10
CA PHE A 99 6.14 -12.35 -16.48
C PHE A 99 6.49 -12.06 -15.02
N ASP A 100 6.74 -13.10 -14.22
CA ASP A 100 7.04 -12.96 -12.80
C ASP A 100 8.30 -12.11 -12.57
N SER A 101 9.38 -12.38 -13.32
CA SER A 101 10.61 -11.58 -13.26
C SER A 101 10.38 -10.13 -13.70
N GLY A 102 9.59 -9.89 -14.75
CA GLY A 102 9.30 -8.54 -15.24
C GLY A 102 8.45 -7.73 -14.25
N LEU A 103 7.45 -8.38 -13.66
CA LEU A 103 6.59 -7.79 -12.64
C LEU A 103 7.40 -7.40 -11.40
N LEU A 104 8.20 -8.32 -10.85
CA LEU A 104 9.05 -8.06 -9.69
C LEU A 104 10.10 -6.97 -9.95
N THR A 105 10.71 -6.97 -11.14
CA THR A 105 11.66 -5.93 -11.54
C THR A 105 10.98 -4.56 -11.53
N THR A 106 9.79 -4.47 -12.10
CA THR A 106 9.04 -3.20 -12.19
C THR A 106 8.58 -2.72 -10.83
N VAL A 107 8.11 -3.63 -9.96
CA VAL A 107 7.78 -3.31 -8.57
C VAL A 107 8.97 -2.66 -7.86
N ASN A 108 10.16 -3.27 -7.95
CA ASN A 108 11.35 -2.73 -7.29
C ASN A 108 11.79 -1.37 -7.87
N VAL A 109 11.76 -1.22 -9.20
CA VAL A 109 12.11 0.05 -9.84
C VAL A 109 11.16 1.18 -9.43
N VAL A 110 9.85 0.93 -9.46
CA VAL A 110 8.84 1.93 -9.05
C VAL A 110 8.92 2.24 -7.57
N PHE A 111 9.13 1.22 -6.72
CA PHE A 111 9.33 1.42 -5.27
C PHE A 111 10.56 2.28 -4.97
N ASN A 112 11.69 2.03 -5.64
CA ASN A 112 12.92 2.80 -5.47
C ASN A 112 12.75 4.25 -5.95
N GLU A 113 12.07 4.46 -7.08
CA GLU A 113 11.78 5.80 -7.60
C GLU A 113 10.87 6.58 -6.63
N LEU A 114 9.79 5.95 -6.15
CA LEU A 114 8.89 6.53 -5.16
C LEU A 114 9.65 6.88 -3.87
N SER A 115 10.51 5.98 -3.39
CA SER A 115 11.33 6.20 -2.20
C SER A 115 12.33 7.35 -2.38
N THR A 116 12.89 7.49 -3.59
CA THR A 116 13.82 8.58 -3.91
C THR A 116 13.11 9.94 -3.94
N ARG A 117 11.93 10.02 -4.56
CA ARG A 117 11.18 11.29 -4.68
C ARG A 117 10.55 11.76 -3.38
N VAL A 118 9.94 10.84 -2.64
CA VAL A 118 9.04 11.17 -1.53
C VAL A 118 9.59 10.73 -0.17
N GLY A 119 10.74 10.05 -0.19
CA GLY A 119 11.39 9.50 0.99
C GLY A 119 11.12 8.02 1.20
N GLY A 120 12.05 7.35 1.89
CA GLY A 120 11.91 5.95 2.29
C GLY A 120 10.74 5.71 3.25
N ILE A 121 10.54 4.45 3.64
CA ILE A 121 9.39 3.95 4.41
C ILE A 121 9.15 4.77 5.70
N LEU A 122 10.21 5.20 6.37
CA LEU A 122 10.16 5.97 7.62
C LEU A 122 10.00 7.48 7.42
N LYS A 123 10.28 8.00 6.21
CA LYS A 123 10.06 9.41 5.87
C LYS A 123 8.59 9.58 5.47
N MET A 124 7.73 9.36 6.45
CA MET A 124 6.40 9.93 6.48
C MET A 124 6.49 11.12 7.39
N LYS A 125 5.91 12.26 6.98
CA LYS A 125 5.68 13.33 7.96
C LYS A 125 4.91 12.67 9.10
N LEU A 126 5.52 12.66 10.30
CA LEU A 126 4.75 12.37 11.49
C LEU A 126 3.54 13.33 11.49
N PRO A 127 2.40 12.90 12.03
CA PRO A 127 1.17 13.69 12.00
C PRO A 127 1.28 15.06 12.74
N ASP A 128 2.45 15.44 13.23
CA ASP A 128 2.79 16.70 13.91
C ASP A 128 2.78 17.97 13.05
N ASP A 129 2.54 17.88 11.74
CA ASP A 129 2.55 19.05 10.86
C ASP A 129 1.13 19.63 10.71
N PRO A 130 0.81 20.78 11.36
CA PRO A 130 -0.51 21.40 11.31
C PRO A 130 -0.90 21.86 9.89
N ASP A 131 0.05 21.89 8.96
CA ASP A 131 -0.18 22.24 7.56
C ASP A 131 -0.52 21.01 6.68
N VAL A 132 -0.59 19.80 7.25
CA VAL A 132 -1.01 18.60 6.50
C VAL A 132 -2.47 18.72 6.11
N THR A 133 -2.70 18.89 4.81
CA THR A 133 -4.05 18.84 4.25
C THR A 133 -4.60 17.43 4.30
N TRP A 134 -5.93 17.27 4.35
CA TRP A 134 -6.56 15.95 4.28
C TRP A 134 -6.15 15.17 3.02
N LYS A 135 -5.92 15.88 1.90
CA LYS A 135 -5.42 15.28 0.66
C LYS A 135 -4.00 14.73 0.81
N ASP A 136 -3.11 15.47 1.47
CA ASP A 136 -1.75 14.99 1.75
C ASP A 136 -1.75 13.82 2.73
N TRP A 137 -2.66 13.83 3.70
CA TRP A 137 -2.85 12.71 4.60
C TRP A 137 -3.31 11.45 3.85
N ILE A 138 -4.33 11.56 2.98
CA ILE A 138 -4.82 10.43 2.15
C ILE A 138 -3.68 9.84 1.32
N TYR A 139 -2.84 10.70 0.72
CA TYR A 139 -1.67 10.26 -0.03
C TYR A 139 -0.70 9.45 0.84
N ASN A 140 -0.33 10.00 2.00
CA ASN A 140 0.63 9.36 2.90
C ASN A 140 0.10 8.05 3.49
N GLU A 141 -1.16 8.01 3.92
CA GLU A 141 -1.77 6.77 4.41
C GLU A 141 -1.93 5.73 3.29
N SER A 142 -2.27 6.15 2.07
CA SER A 142 -2.32 5.23 0.92
C SER A 142 -0.94 4.63 0.62
N ARG A 143 0.10 5.46 0.64
CA ARG A 143 1.50 5.00 0.50
C ARG A 143 1.87 4.04 1.64
N ARG A 144 1.50 4.34 2.89
CA ARG A 144 1.74 3.49 4.07
C ARG A 144 1.14 2.10 3.89
N ARG A 145 -0.15 2.05 3.58
CA ARG A 145 -0.88 0.80 3.36
C ARG A 145 -0.32 0.01 2.16
N THR A 146 0.10 0.70 1.10
CA THR A 146 0.71 0.07 -0.09
C THR A 146 2.06 -0.58 0.25
N VAL A 147 2.94 0.14 0.93
CA VAL A 147 4.25 -0.39 1.36
C VAL A 147 4.07 -1.55 2.36
N LEU A 148 3.13 -1.43 3.29
CA LEU A 148 2.80 -2.49 4.24
C LEU A 148 2.39 -3.78 3.52
N VAL A 149 1.51 -3.69 2.52
CA VAL A 149 1.10 -4.85 1.72
C VAL A 149 2.29 -5.43 0.93
N PHE A 150 3.18 -4.58 0.40
CA PHE A 150 4.39 -5.05 -0.26
C PHE A 150 5.32 -5.83 0.70
N GLN A 151 5.52 -5.33 1.93
CA GLN A 151 6.31 -6.03 2.95
C GLN A 151 5.69 -7.39 3.32
N VAL A 152 4.36 -7.42 3.50
CA VAL A 152 3.62 -8.66 3.78
C VAL A 152 3.80 -9.69 2.65
N ILE A 153 3.66 -9.27 1.39
CA ILE A 153 3.85 -10.18 0.26
C ILE A 153 5.29 -10.71 0.21
N ASN A 154 6.29 -9.85 0.45
CA ASN A 154 7.70 -10.29 0.48
C ASN A 154 7.98 -11.33 1.58
N ILE A 155 7.37 -11.19 2.76
CA ILE A 155 7.51 -12.15 3.86
C ILE A 155 6.80 -13.47 3.51
N MET A 156 5.58 -13.40 2.97
CA MET A 156 4.75 -14.58 2.71
C MET A 156 5.20 -15.42 1.52
N VAL A 157 5.80 -14.81 0.49
CA VAL A 157 6.05 -15.47 -0.80
C VAL A 157 7.55 -15.65 -1.09
N GLU A 158 8.43 -15.32 -0.14
CA GLU A 158 9.91 -15.36 -0.31
C GLU A 158 10.35 -14.74 -1.65
N TRP A 159 9.74 -13.62 -2.04
CA TRP A 159 10.17 -12.89 -3.22
C TRP A 159 11.56 -12.34 -2.94
N SER A 160 12.57 -12.83 -3.64
CA SER A 160 13.99 -12.48 -3.49
C SER A 160 14.28 -11.04 -3.93
N THR A 161 13.57 -10.07 -3.37
CA THR A 161 13.79 -8.66 -3.61
C THR A 161 14.76 -8.13 -2.57
N ALA A 162 15.75 -7.34 -3.00
CA ALA A 162 16.65 -6.62 -2.09
C ALA A 162 15.92 -5.58 -1.20
N ALA A 163 14.61 -5.37 -1.41
CA ALA A 163 13.75 -4.51 -0.61
C ALA A 163 13.36 -5.14 0.76
N SER A 164 13.72 -6.40 1.01
CA SER A 164 13.33 -7.19 2.19
C SER A 164 14.06 -6.85 3.49
N ALA A 165 15.08 -5.99 3.49
CA ALA A 165 15.93 -5.79 4.66
C ALA A 165 15.92 -4.34 5.16
N TYR A 166 14.93 -3.99 6.00
CA TYR A 166 15.01 -2.78 6.82
C TYR A 166 14.46 -3.04 8.23
N ALA A 167 15.09 -3.96 8.97
CA ALA A 167 14.84 -4.08 10.39
C ALA A 167 15.31 -2.80 11.09
N THR A 168 14.37 -1.92 11.46
CA THR A 168 14.69 -0.69 12.21
C THR A 168 14.23 -0.88 13.64
N CYS A 169 15.12 -0.67 14.62
CA CYS A 169 14.80 -0.83 16.05
C CYS A 169 14.23 -2.21 16.42
N GLY A 170 14.65 -3.29 15.72
CA GLY A 170 14.13 -4.64 15.95
C GLY A 170 12.76 -4.94 15.34
N LEU A 171 12.20 -4.00 14.56
CA LEU A 171 10.91 -4.13 13.89
C LEU A 171 11.09 -4.45 12.41
N VAL A 172 10.30 -5.40 11.91
CA VAL A 172 10.34 -5.87 10.51
C VAL A 172 9.27 -5.21 9.64
N ILE A 173 8.17 -4.77 10.23
CA ILE A 173 7.11 -4.00 9.54
C ILE A 173 6.85 -2.73 10.35
N ILE A 174 7.11 -1.57 9.76
CA ILE A 174 6.89 -0.25 10.35
C ILE A 174 6.90 0.82 9.23
N PRO A 175 6.04 1.85 9.27
CA PRO A 175 4.90 2.01 10.16
C PRO A 175 3.67 1.20 9.71
N LEU A 176 2.89 0.68 10.66
CA LEU A 176 1.62 0.04 10.38
C LEU A 176 0.51 1.05 10.05
N ALA A 177 -0.53 0.58 9.37
CA ALA A 177 -1.68 1.39 8.98
C ALA A 177 -2.41 2.02 10.19
N THR A 178 -3.03 3.17 9.96
CA THR A 178 -3.84 3.86 10.97
C THR A 178 -5.28 3.33 10.99
N SER A 179 -6.11 3.91 11.87
CA SER A 179 -7.50 3.49 12.10
C SER A 179 -8.35 3.48 10.83
N ALA A 180 -9.26 2.52 10.75
CA ALA A 180 -10.25 2.43 9.69
C ALA A 180 -11.19 3.65 9.70
N THR A 181 -11.47 4.24 10.88
CA THR A 181 -12.29 5.45 11.00
C THR A 181 -11.65 6.63 10.27
N LEU A 182 -10.36 6.88 10.49
CA LEU A 182 -9.61 7.92 9.78
C LEU A 182 -9.54 7.65 8.27
N TRP A 183 -9.26 6.40 7.90
CA TRP A 183 -9.19 5.98 6.50
C TRP A 183 -10.51 6.14 5.76
N ASN A 184 -11.64 5.96 6.44
CA ASN A 184 -12.96 6.06 5.84
C ASN A 184 -13.67 7.39 6.12
N ALA A 185 -12.95 8.40 6.63
CA ALA A 185 -13.49 9.73 6.83
C ALA A 185 -14.11 10.26 5.52
N LYS A 186 -15.26 10.93 5.62
CA LYS A 186 -16.04 11.34 4.44
C LYS A 186 -15.76 12.77 4.00
N ASN A 187 -15.23 13.59 4.90
CA ASN A 187 -14.94 14.99 4.67
C ASN A 187 -13.74 15.45 5.53
N PRO A 188 -13.13 16.60 5.21
CA PRO A 188 -11.97 17.11 5.95
C PRO A 188 -12.24 17.37 7.44
N ASP A 189 -13.45 17.76 7.81
CA ASP A 189 -13.80 18.14 9.19
C ASP A 189 -13.82 16.90 10.09
N THR A 190 -14.56 15.86 9.68
CA THR A 190 -14.59 14.55 10.38
C THR A 190 -13.22 13.89 10.44
N TRP A 191 -12.40 14.05 9.39
CA TRP A 191 -11.01 13.59 9.43
C TRP A 191 -10.19 14.34 10.48
N ARG A 192 -10.32 15.67 10.54
CA ARG A 192 -9.53 16.52 11.45
C ARG A 192 -9.84 16.24 12.92
N GLU A 193 -11.12 16.04 13.25
CA GLU A 193 -11.57 15.70 14.61
C GLU A 193 -10.91 14.40 15.11
N GLU A 194 -10.83 13.38 14.25
CA GLU A 194 -10.19 12.09 14.56
C GLU A 194 -8.66 12.12 14.50
N PHE A 195 -8.10 13.01 13.67
CA PHE A 195 -6.67 13.08 13.42
C PHE A 195 -5.93 13.82 14.54
N ALA A 196 -6.49 14.93 15.03
CA ALA A 196 -5.82 15.81 16.00
C ALA A 196 -5.33 15.10 17.28
N PRO A 197 -6.14 14.25 17.97
CA PRO A 197 -5.66 13.55 19.16
C PRO A 197 -4.52 12.57 18.88
N ARG A 198 -4.47 11.99 17.67
CA ARG A 198 -3.43 11.03 17.27
C ARG A 198 -2.12 11.71 16.87
N CYS A 199 -2.18 12.97 16.45
CA CYS A 199 -0.98 13.80 16.26
C CYS A 199 -0.24 14.01 17.57
N GLU A 200 -0.97 14.35 18.63
CA GLU A 200 -0.41 14.67 19.95
C GLU A 200 0.32 13.48 20.59
N GLU A 201 -0.14 12.26 20.33
CA GLU A 201 0.46 11.04 20.91
C GLU A 201 1.86 10.72 20.35
N ARG A 202 2.20 11.24 19.16
CA ARG A 202 3.50 11.01 18.48
C ARG A 202 3.92 9.55 18.46
N SER A 203 2.95 8.69 18.16
CA SER A 203 3.11 7.25 18.21
C SER A 203 3.08 6.61 16.82
N LEU A 204 3.77 5.48 16.68
CA LEU A 204 3.71 4.60 15.51
C LEU A 204 3.54 3.16 15.97
N MET A 205 2.88 2.35 15.15
CA MET A 205 2.75 0.91 15.38
C MET A 205 3.70 0.16 14.45
N GLY A 206 4.25 -0.96 14.94
CA GLY A 206 5.17 -1.84 14.21
C GLY A 206 5.08 -3.30 14.68
N VAL A 207 5.66 -4.21 13.93
CA VAL A 207 5.78 -5.64 14.31
C VAL A 207 7.25 -5.98 14.49
N SER A 208 7.60 -6.60 15.63
CA SER A 208 8.97 -7.05 15.92
C SER A 208 9.38 -8.25 15.09
N GLN A 209 10.68 -8.54 15.07
CA GLN A 209 11.23 -9.79 14.50
C GLN A 209 10.65 -11.06 15.13
N THR A 210 10.05 -10.98 16.32
CA THR A 210 9.45 -12.11 17.04
C THR A 210 7.91 -12.09 16.94
N GLY A 211 7.35 -11.38 15.97
CA GLY A 211 5.91 -11.33 15.76
C GLY A 211 5.12 -10.51 16.78
N VAL A 212 5.78 -9.69 17.62
CA VAL A 212 5.10 -8.91 18.67
C VAL A 212 4.68 -7.55 18.14
N LEU A 213 3.39 -7.23 18.27
CA LEU A 213 2.86 -5.90 17.97
C LEU A 213 3.40 -4.90 18.98
N THR A 214 4.07 -3.86 18.47
CA THR A 214 4.83 -2.90 19.28
C THR A 214 4.41 -1.47 18.92
N LYS A 215 4.13 -0.67 19.94
CA LYS A 215 3.94 0.78 19.85
C LYS A 215 5.26 1.49 20.12
N LEU A 216 5.65 2.35 19.20
CA LEU A 216 6.78 3.27 19.34
C LEU A 216 6.25 4.63 19.76
N LEU A 217 6.67 5.12 20.91
CA LEU A 217 6.33 6.45 21.41
C LEU A 217 7.57 7.34 21.37
N LEU A 218 7.46 8.47 20.67
CA LEU A 218 8.49 9.49 20.66
C LEU A 218 8.29 10.46 21.83
N GLY A 219 9.08 10.27 22.89
CA GLY A 219 9.11 11.15 24.06
C GLY A 219 10.26 12.16 24.02
N GLU A 220 10.33 13.02 25.02
CA GLU A 220 11.37 14.06 25.14
C GLU A 220 12.79 13.47 25.25
N SER A 221 12.93 12.29 25.87
CA SER A 221 14.20 11.61 26.12
C SER A 221 14.56 10.54 25.07
N GLY A 222 13.76 10.36 24.02
CA GLY A 222 13.99 9.37 22.96
C GLY A 222 12.77 8.51 22.64
N ILE A 223 13.03 7.35 22.02
CA ILE A 223 12.00 6.41 21.58
C ILE A 223 11.80 5.33 22.65
N THR A 224 10.55 5.11 23.04
CA THR A 224 10.13 4.01 23.92
C THR A 224 9.27 3.00 23.17
N LEU A 225 9.41 1.72 23.51
CA LEU A 225 8.72 0.61 22.87
C LEU A 225 7.80 -0.09 23.88
N HIS A 226 6.54 -0.27 23.52
CA HIS A 226 5.55 -0.97 24.34
C HIS A 226 4.87 -2.08 23.55
N SER A 227 4.79 -3.28 24.13
CA SER A 227 3.98 -4.36 23.56
C SER A 227 2.51 -3.99 23.62
N VAL A 228 1.76 -4.35 22.58
CA VAL A 228 0.31 -4.10 22.46
C VAL A 228 -0.38 -5.41 22.07
N GLU A 229 -1.57 -5.64 22.61
CA GLU A 229 -2.39 -6.80 22.24
C GLU A 229 -3.00 -6.63 20.83
N TRP A 230 -3.09 -7.73 20.10
CA TRP A 230 -3.53 -7.70 18.70
C TRP A 230 -5.02 -7.37 18.54
N GLU A 231 -5.87 -7.79 19.48
CA GLU A 231 -7.33 -7.71 19.38
C GLU A 231 -7.83 -6.27 19.26
N GLU A 232 -7.32 -5.37 20.11
CA GLU A 232 -7.74 -3.96 20.11
C GLU A 232 -7.30 -3.27 18.81
N TRP A 233 -6.05 -3.48 18.41
CA TRP A 233 -5.49 -2.83 17.23
C TRP A 233 -6.11 -3.35 15.92
N THR A 234 -6.32 -4.66 15.79
CA THR A 234 -6.96 -5.24 14.60
C THR A 234 -8.42 -4.79 14.45
N ALA A 235 -9.15 -4.63 15.56
CA ALA A 235 -10.51 -4.08 15.55
C ALA A 235 -10.54 -2.62 15.07
N GLU A 236 -9.54 -1.81 15.45
CA GLU A 236 -9.44 -0.40 15.03
C GLU A 236 -9.07 -0.26 13.54
N VAL A 237 -8.19 -1.13 13.03
CA VAL A 237 -7.56 -0.98 11.71
C VAL A 237 -8.30 -1.75 10.59
N GLY A 238 -9.06 -2.79 10.93
CA GLY A 238 -9.87 -3.58 10.00
C GLY A 238 -9.04 -4.61 9.20
N ASP A 239 -9.46 -4.92 7.97
CA ASP A 239 -8.93 -6.02 7.16
C ASP A 239 -7.40 -6.03 6.99
N ILE A 240 -6.79 -4.85 6.87
CA ILE A 240 -5.33 -4.73 6.76
C ILE A 240 -4.62 -5.09 8.07
N GLY A 241 -5.28 -4.90 9.23
CA GLY A 241 -4.77 -5.32 10.52
C GLY A 241 -4.75 -6.84 10.64
N THR A 242 -5.81 -7.52 10.19
CA THR A 242 -5.87 -8.99 10.13
C THR A 242 -4.73 -9.56 9.29
N LEU A 243 -4.45 -8.95 8.14
CA LEU A 243 -3.34 -9.35 7.27
C LEU A 243 -1.97 -9.23 7.97
N VAL A 244 -1.73 -8.13 8.70
CA VAL A 244 -0.49 -7.93 9.47
C VAL A 244 -0.37 -8.93 10.61
N MET A 245 -1.47 -9.20 11.33
CA MET A 245 -1.50 -10.18 12.42
C MET A 245 -1.14 -11.59 11.92
N MET A 246 -1.64 -12.00 10.74
CA MET A 246 -1.26 -13.28 10.14
C MET A 246 0.24 -13.37 9.87
N VAL A 247 0.85 -12.29 9.37
CA VAL A 247 2.30 -12.24 9.17
C VAL A 247 3.07 -12.24 10.49
N GLY A 248 2.57 -11.51 11.49
CA GLY A 248 3.14 -11.52 12.84
C GLY A 248 3.25 -12.93 13.42
N ALA A 249 2.23 -13.76 13.22
CA ALA A 249 2.23 -15.16 13.68
C ALA A 249 3.22 -16.08 12.93
N LEU A 250 3.79 -15.65 11.80
CA LEU A 250 4.77 -16.41 11.01
C LEU A 250 6.23 -16.07 11.35
N LEU A 251 6.45 -15.02 12.15
CA LEU A 251 7.77 -14.54 12.59
C LEU A 251 8.18 -15.18 13.92
#